data_AF-A0A7J2SUR3-F1
#
_entry.id   AF-A0A7J2SUR3-F1
#
_cell.length_a   1.000
_cell.length_b   1.000
_cell.length_c   1.000
_cell.angle_alpha   90.00
_cell.angle_beta   90.00
_cell.angle_gamma   90.00
#
_symmetry.space_group_name_H-M   'P 1'
#
loop_
_entity.id
_entity.type
_entity.pdbx_description
1 polymer ?
#
loop_
_entity_poly.entity_id
_entity_poly.type
_entity_poly.pdbx_seq_one_letter_code
_entity_poly.pdbx_strand_id
1 'polypeptide(L)'
;MLWKPSKTIKYSEINDEEFLVFEKYFNRFLDAMVRKGVITFKKLPEDVPVEAYSARYRKYVVIDPFSIYVPYHYDETIWGAYYKYDWIENDLKGYLKRVLSVYKPKILFSFDQEPRILGKVLYKGIAAYFSHIYHHILAHNVIEDVISILKKYNVEVDYPPFKAPIEERFCEYMAFNANPPRTLNRILEFIGKEPTKEMLDITKSLFGLKDRELNISDGEYETLKIILYEHWERHSDNIYSPEVVKDASFILPIWRSLWATHKFSWKTIEEPKDEIWERIFWIKY
;
A
#
# COMPACT_ATOMS: atom_id res chain seq x y z
N MET A 1 -13.80 16.24 -4.36
CA MET A 1 -12.99 16.00 -5.58
C MET A 1 -12.83 14.49 -5.72
N LEU A 2 -13.39 13.88 -6.76
CA LEU A 2 -13.44 12.42 -6.93
C LEU A 2 -12.30 11.96 -7.84
N TRP A 3 -11.58 10.90 -7.46
CA TRP A 3 -10.64 10.24 -8.38
C TRP A 3 -11.42 9.37 -9.35
N LYS A 4 -11.02 9.36 -10.62
CA LYS A 4 -11.63 8.51 -11.65
C LYS A 4 -10.54 7.85 -12.50
N PRO A 5 -10.73 6.58 -12.91
CA PRO A 5 -9.87 5.96 -13.90
C PRO A 5 -9.73 6.85 -15.14
N SER A 6 -8.50 7.06 -15.58
CA SER A 6 -8.21 7.85 -16.79
C SER A 6 -8.57 7.11 -18.08
N LYS A 7 -8.80 5.80 -18.01
CA LYS A 7 -9.16 4.92 -19.15
C LYS A 7 -9.83 3.64 -18.66
N THR A 8 -10.51 2.96 -19.56
CA THR A 8 -11.01 1.58 -19.34
C THR A 8 -9.93 0.56 -19.66
N ILE A 9 -9.88 -0.53 -18.89
CA ILE A 9 -8.95 -1.63 -19.08
C ILE A 9 -9.65 -2.80 -19.78
N LYS A 10 -8.95 -3.43 -20.72
CA LYS A 10 -9.39 -4.67 -21.37
C LYS A 10 -8.66 -5.85 -20.75
N TYR A 11 -9.43 -6.85 -20.35
CA TYR A 11 -8.93 -8.08 -19.75
C TYR A 11 -8.97 -9.21 -20.78
N SER A 12 -7.89 -9.99 -20.85
CA SER A 12 -7.87 -11.24 -21.60
C SER A 12 -8.09 -12.40 -20.62
N GLU A 13 -8.79 -13.46 -21.03
CA GLU A 13 -8.92 -14.64 -20.18
C GLU A 13 -7.55 -15.26 -19.88
N ILE A 14 -7.34 -15.69 -18.64
CA ILE A 14 -6.16 -16.45 -18.20
C ILE A 14 -6.65 -17.89 -17.97
N ASN A 15 -6.05 -18.86 -18.65
CA ASN A 15 -6.42 -20.27 -18.47
C ASN A 15 -5.73 -20.86 -17.23
N ASP A 16 -6.14 -22.07 -16.83
CA ASP A 16 -5.66 -22.70 -15.60
C ASP A 16 -4.16 -23.03 -15.65
N GLU A 17 -3.63 -23.43 -16.80
CA GLU A 17 -2.20 -23.74 -16.96
C GLU A 17 -1.32 -22.48 -16.79
N GLU A 18 -1.71 -21.37 -17.40
CA GLU A 18 -1.06 -20.06 -17.26
C GLU A 18 -1.10 -19.59 -15.80
N PHE A 19 -2.24 -19.81 -15.13
CA PHE A 19 -2.41 -19.44 -13.73
C PHE A 19 -1.55 -20.30 -12.80
N LEU A 20 -1.40 -21.60 -13.06
CA LEU A 20 -0.54 -22.50 -12.28
C LEU A 20 0.94 -22.09 -12.35
N VAL A 21 1.42 -21.66 -13.52
CA VAL A 21 2.80 -21.15 -13.64
C VAL A 21 2.96 -19.89 -12.80
N PHE A 22 2.00 -18.94 -12.87
CA PHE A 22 1.99 -17.76 -12.03
C PHE A 22 2.03 -18.12 -10.53
N GLU A 23 1.14 -19.00 -10.09
CA GLU A 23 1.00 -19.38 -8.69
C GLU A 23 2.32 -19.97 -8.15
N LYS A 24 2.99 -20.79 -8.95
CA LYS A 24 4.33 -21.31 -8.62
C LYS A 24 5.35 -20.19 -8.40
N TYR A 25 5.42 -19.18 -9.26
CA TYR A 25 6.35 -18.05 -9.10
C TYR A 25 5.97 -17.17 -7.92
N PHE A 26 4.68 -16.92 -7.72
CA PHE A 26 4.16 -16.14 -6.61
C PHE A 26 4.47 -16.77 -5.26
N ASN A 27 4.16 -18.06 -5.09
CA ASN A 27 4.45 -18.78 -3.85
C ASN A 27 5.96 -18.81 -3.55
N ARG A 28 6.80 -19.02 -4.59
CA ARG A 28 8.27 -18.92 -4.42
C ARG A 28 8.73 -17.53 -3.96
N PHE A 29 8.08 -16.46 -4.44
CA PHE A 29 8.37 -15.10 -4.03
C PHE A 29 7.98 -14.86 -2.56
N LEU A 30 6.77 -15.23 -2.15
CA LEU A 30 6.34 -15.14 -0.74
C LEU A 30 7.23 -15.95 0.19
N ASP A 31 7.50 -17.21 -0.15
CA ASP A 31 8.39 -18.09 0.63
C ASP A 31 9.79 -17.51 0.79
N ALA A 32 10.29 -16.83 -0.25
CA ALA A 32 11.59 -16.19 -0.20
C ALA A 32 11.58 -14.97 0.73
N MET A 33 10.51 -14.15 0.71
CA MET A 33 10.35 -13.03 1.63
C MET A 33 10.32 -13.48 3.09
N VAL A 34 9.54 -14.52 3.41
CA VAL A 34 9.47 -15.07 4.78
C VAL A 34 10.81 -15.65 5.20
N ARG A 35 11.45 -16.51 4.38
CA ARG A 35 12.74 -17.13 4.73
C ARG A 35 13.89 -16.14 4.90
N LYS A 36 13.86 -15.01 4.20
CA LYS A 36 14.87 -13.95 4.31
C LYS A 36 14.57 -12.96 5.43
N GLY A 37 13.51 -13.17 6.21
CA GLY A 37 13.13 -12.27 7.30
C GLY A 37 12.56 -10.94 6.82
N VAL A 38 12.21 -10.81 5.53
CA VAL A 38 11.57 -9.60 4.99
C VAL A 38 10.22 -9.37 5.67
N ILE A 39 9.52 -10.47 5.91
CA ILE A 39 8.26 -10.48 6.65
C ILE A 39 8.58 -11.02 8.04
N THR A 40 8.71 -10.10 8.99
CA THR A 40 8.88 -10.44 10.41
C THR A 40 7.55 -10.28 11.13
N PHE A 41 7.00 -11.40 11.60
CA PHE A 41 5.72 -11.42 12.29
C PHE A 41 5.87 -10.87 13.72
N LYS A 42 5.03 -9.90 14.06
CA LYS A 42 4.83 -9.42 15.43
C LYS A 42 3.48 -9.86 15.95
N LYS A 43 3.38 -10.07 17.26
CA LYS A 43 2.08 -10.19 17.93
C LYS A 43 1.55 -8.77 18.13
N LEU A 44 0.33 -8.51 17.68
CA LEU A 44 -0.37 -7.29 18.04
C LEU A 44 -0.69 -7.33 19.55
N PRO A 45 -0.56 -6.22 20.29
CA PRO A 45 -0.99 -6.17 21.69
C PRO A 45 -2.46 -6.63 21.84
N GLU A 46 -2.78 -7.32 22.93
CA GLU A 46 -4.08 -7.98 23.12
C GLU A 46 -5.26 -7.00 23.23
N ASP A 47 -4.96 -5.76 23.55
CA ASP A 47 -5.90 -4.64 23.69
C ASP A 47 -6.17 -3.90 22.36
N VAL A 48 -5.36 -4.13 21.32
CA VAL A 48 -5.62 -3.52 20.01
C VAL A 48 -6.72 -4.33 19.31
N PRO A 49 -7.84 -3.70 18.93
CA PRO A 49 -8.91 -4.37 18.23
C PRO A 49 -8.44 -4.88 16.86
N VAL A 50 -8.70 -6.15 16.57
CA VAL A 50 -8.34 -6.75 15.28
C VAL A 50 -9.57 -6.99 14.37
N GLU A 51 -10.76 -6.89 14.95
CA GLU A 51 -12.02 -6.98 14.23
C GLU A 51 -12.34 -5.65 13.55
N ALA A 52 -12.61 -5.70 12.24
CA ALA A 52 -12.83 -4.54 11.39
C ALA A 52 -13.94 -3.57 11.83
N TYR A 53 -14.73 -3.90 12.87
CA TYR A 53 -15.94 -3.16 13.19
C TYR A 53 -16.34 -3.10 14.68
N SER A 54 -15.43 -3.31 15.65
CA SER A 54 -15.81 -3.16 17.07
C SER A 54 -16.09 -1.69 17.44
N ALA A 55 -17.28 -1.38 17.95
CA ALA A 55 -17.77 0.00 18.16
C ALA A 55 -17.01 0.79 19.24
N ARG A 56 -16.22 0.12 20.10
CA ARG A 56 -15.61 0.71 21.29
C ARG A 56 -14.27 1.40 21.03
N TYR A 57 -13.54 0.96 20.00
CA TYR A 57 -12.16 1.41 19.71
C TYR A 57 -12.02 2.22 18.42
N ARG A 58 -13.10 2.39 17.65
CA ARG A 58 -13.19 3.22 16.42
C ARG A 58 -12.78 4.68 16.59
N LYS A 59 -12.52 5.13 17.82
CA LYS A 59 -12.20 6.52 18.07
C LYS A 59 -10.75 6.87 17.74
N TYR A 60 -9.81 5.93 17.68
CA TYR A 60 -8.40 6.28 17.46
C TYR A 60 -7.68 5.31 16.52
N VAL A 61 -7.93 4.01 16.61
CA VAL A 61 -7.27 3.03 15.72
C VAL A 61 -7.99 2.95 14.38
N VAL A 62 -7.22 3.03 13.29
CA VAL A 62 -7.70 2.87 11.92
C VAL A 62 -7.58 1.41 11.53
N ILE A 63 -8.70 0.80 11.11
CA ILE A 63 -8.74 -0.60 10.70
C ILE A 63 -9.20 -0.66 9.25
N ASP A 64 -8.29 -1.09 8.38
CA ASP A 64 -8.49 -1.29 6.95
C ASP A 64 -8.56 -2.80 6.63
N PRO A 65 -9.13 -3.24 5.50
CA PRO A 65 -9.07 -4.64 5.09
C PRO A 65 -7.68 -5.26 5.12
N PHE A 66 -6.63 -4.51 4.76
CA PHE A 66 -5.27 -5.03 4.61
C PHE A 66 -4.32 -4.62 5.74
N SER A 67 -4.70 -3.64 6.55
CA SER A 67 -3.82 -3.11 7.59
C SER A 67 -4.56 -2.62 8.83
N ILE A 68 -3.82 -2.46 9.91
CA ILE A 68 -4.24 -1.72 11.10
C ILE A 68 -3.22 -0.61 11.30
N TYR A 69 -3.68 0.64 11.32
CA TYR A 69 -2.84 1.77 11.68
C TYR A 69 -3.15 2.21 13.11
N VAL A 70 -2.14 2.10 13.96
CA VAL A 70 -2.19 2.58 15.35
C VAL A 70 -1.51 3.95 15.37
N PRO A 71 -2.26 5.05 15.61
CA PRO A 71 -1.67 6.38 15.70
C PRO A 71 -0.81 6.54 16.96
N TYR A 72 0.19 7.43 16.92
CA TYR A 72 0.99 7.73 18.10
C TYR A 72 0.22 8.53 19.17
N HIS A 73 -0.85 9.25 18.80
CA HIS A 73 -1.80 9.84 19.76
C HIS A 73 -2.59 8.79 20.56
N TYR A 74 -2.67 7.55 20.05
CA TYR A 74 -3.24 6.44 20.82
C TYR A 74 -2.20 5.88 21.79
N ASP A 75 -1.04 5.47 21.27
CA ASP A 75 0.05 4.91 22.08
C ASP A 75 1.41 5.04 21.36
N GLU A 76 2.32 5.82 21.94
CA GLU A 76 3.67 6.10 21.41
C GLU A 76 4.62 4.89 21.39
N THR A 77 4.26 3.78 22.05
CA THR A 77 5.07 2.56 22.12
C THR A 77 4.69 1.57 21.02
N ILE A 78 3.39 1.45 20.74
CA ILE A 78 2.86 0.44 19.81
C ILE A 78 2.36 1.03 18.49
N TRP A 79 2.52 2.33 18.27
CA TRP A 79 2.13 2.96 17.00
C TRP A 79 2.83 2.35 15.79
N GLY A 80 2.16 2.45 14.64
CA GLY A 80 2.67 1.95 13.37
C GLY A 80 1.62 1.32 12.48
N ALA A 81 2.11 0.72 11.41
CA ALA A 81 1.34 0.04 10.39
C ALA A 81 1.47 -1.48 10.56
N TYR A 82 0.37 -2.18 10.79
CA TYR A 82 0.34 -3.63 10.97
C TYR A 82 -0.36 -4.28 9.78
N TYR A 83 0.42 -4.89 8.89
CA TYR A 83 -0.07 -5.53 7.67
C TYR A 83 -0.61 -6.93 7.98
N LYS A 84 -1.85 -7.18 7.53
CA LYS A 84 -2.55 -8.47 7.69
C LYS A 84 -2.06 -9.44 6.61
N TYR A 85 -1.06 -10.26 6.95
CA TYR A 85 -0.35 -11.09 5.98
C TYR A 85 -1.29 -12.01 5.20
N ASP A 86 -2.15 -12.78 5.87
CA ASP A 86 -3.02 -13.78 5.23
C ASP A 86 -4.07 -13.13 4.30
N TRP A 87 -4.51 -11.92 4.63
CA TRP A 87 -5.45 -11.15 3.81
C TRP A 87 -4.76 -10.59 2.57
N ILE A 88 -3.58 -9.97 2.77
CA ILE A 88 -2.74 -9.44 1.69
C ILE A 88 -2.33 -10.56 0.73
N GLU A 89 -1.90 -11.71 1.23
CA GLU A 89 -1.48 -12.84 0.39
C GLU A 89 -2.61 -13.27 -0.56
N ASN A 90 -3.82 -13.48 -0.02
CA ASN A 90 -4.95 -13.96 -0.81
C ASN A 90 -5.44 -12.92 -1.81
N ASP A 91 -5.54 -11.65 -1.39
CA ASP A 91 -5.99 -10.57 -2.25
C ASP A 91 -4.98 -10.23 -3.36
N LEU A 92 -3.68 -10.21 -3.02
CA LEU A 92 -2.60 -9.97 -3.97
C LEU A 92 -2.58 -11.03 -5.09
N LYS A 93 -2.88 -12.30 -4.79
CA LYS A 93 -3.04 -13.34 -5.84
C LYS A 93 -4.13 -12.96 -6.85
N GLY A 94 -5.29 -12.52 -6.36
CA GLY A 94 -6.41 -12.07 -7.19
C GLY A 94 -6.07 -10.84 -8.04
N TYR A 95 -5.43 -9.84 -7.42
CA TYR A 95 -4.96 -8.65 -8.12
C TYR A 95 -3.95 -8.98 -9.22
N LEU A 96 -2.94 -9.80 -8.91
CA LEU A 96 -1.92 -10.18 -9.89
C LEU A 96 -2.50 -11.00 -11.05
N LYS A 97 -3.54 -11.82 -10.81
CA LYS A 97 -4.29 -12.47 -11.90
C LYS A 97 -4.87 -11.44 -12.88
N ARG A 98 -5.49 -10.37 -12.35
CA ARG A 98 -6.01 -9.26 -13.16
C ARG A 98 -4.89 -8.52 -13.91
N VAL A 99 -3.76 -8.26 -13.25
CA VAL A 99 -2.59 -7.67 -13.91
C VAL A 99 -2.14 -8.55 -15.08
N LEU A 100 -1.99 -9.85 -14.87
CA LEU A 100 -1.58 -10.78 -15.93
C LEU A 100 -2.56 -10.79 -17.09
N SER A 101 -3.88 -10.78 -16.85
CA SER A 101 -4.88 -10.73 -17.93
C SER A 101 -4.78 -9.48 -18.82
N VAL A 102 -4.30 -8.35 -18.29
CA VAL A 102 -4.10 -7.12 -19.07
C VAL A 102 -2.81 -7.17 -19.87
N TYR A 103 -1.76 -7.78 -19.30
CA TYR A 103 -0.46 -7.90 -19.94
C TYR A 103 -0.35 -9.16 -20.83
N LYS A 104 -1.30 -10.10 -20.75
CA LYS A 104 -1.29 -11.39 -21.47
C LYS A 104 -0.93 -11.27 -22.96
N PRO A 105 -1.50 -10.34 -23.76
CA PRO A 105 -1.14 -10.22 -25.18
C PRO A 105 0.36 -9.93 -25.40
N LYS A 106 1.05 -9.35 -24.42
CA LYS A 106 2.49 -9.08 -24.44
C LYS A 106 3.33 -10.25 -23.91
N ILE A 107 2.74 -11.15 -23.12
CA ILE A 107 3.45 -12.26 -22.44
C ILE A 107 3.25 -13.60 -23.18
N LEU A 108 2.17 -13.78 -23.95
CA LEU A 108 1.84 -15.02 -24.68
C LEU A 108 2.94 -15.52 -25.63
N PHE A 109 3.83 -14.65 -26.11
CA PHE A 109 4.95 -15.05 -26.97
C PHE A 109 6.15 -15.62 -26.20
N SER A 110 6.13 -15.67 -24.87
CA SER A 110 7.37 -15.80 -24.07
C SER A 110 7.24 -16.56 -22.74
N PHE A 111 6.10 -17.17 -22.41
CA PHE A 111 5.98 -17.90 -21.13
C PHE A 111 7.01 -19.03 -20.98
N ASP A 112 7.30 -19.75 -22.07
CA ASP A 112 8.32 -20.82 -22.09
C ASP A 112 9.74 -20.32 -22.44
N GLN A 113 9.87 -19.11 -23.01
CA GLN A 113 11.15 -18.61 -23.55
C GLN A 113 11.78 -17.48 -22.73
N GLU A 114 11.00 -16.70 -21.96
CA GLU A 114 11.50 -15.58 -21.16
C GLU A 114 10.72 -15.38 -19.82
N PRO A 115 11.03 -16.17 -18.77
CA PRO A 115 10.54 -15.96 -17.39
C PRO A 115 10.71 -14.52 -16.86
N ARG A 116 11.66 -13.80 -17.46
CA ARG A 116 12.00 -12.41 -17.16
C ARG A 116 10.85 -11.44 -17.45
N ILE A 117 10.08 -11.65 -18.52
CA ILE A 117 8.94 -10.76 -18.85
C ILE A 117 7.84 -10.93 -17.82
N LEU A 118 7.50 -12.17 -17.48
CA LEU A 118 6.54 -12.48 -16.43
C LEU A 118 6.98 -11.86 -15.10
N GLY A 119 8.23 -12.10 -14.70
CA GLY A 119 8.78 -11.54 -13.48
C GLY A 119 8.75 -10.02 -13.40
N LYS A 120 8.99 -9.32 -14.53
CA LYS A 120 8.86 -7.87 -14.62
C LYS A 120 7.43 -7.42 -14.35
N VAL A 121 6.44 -8.09 -14.94
CA VAL A 121 5.02 -7.76 -14.74
C VAL A 121 4.61 -8.02 -13.28
N LEU A 122 5.01 -9.15 -12.71
CA LEU A 122 4.72 -9.49 -11.32
C LEU A 122 5.33 -8.50 -10.34
N TYR A 123 6.63 -8.21 -10.49
CA TYR A 123 7.31 -7.23 -9.66
C TYR A 123 6.60 -5.87 -9.68
N LYS A 124 6.21 -5.38 -10.87
CA LYS A 124 5.53 -4.10 -11.01
C LYS A 124 4.13 -4.11 -10.38
N GLY A 125 3.40 -5.21 -10.52
CA GLY A 125 2.12 -5.40 -9.84
C GLY A 125 2.27 -5.37 -8.32
N ILE A 126 3.18 -6.18 -7.77
CA ILE A 126 3.50 -6.22 -6.33
C ILE A 126 3.88 -4.82 -5.83
N ALA A 127 4.73 -4.13 -6.58
CA ALA A 127 5.14 -2.77 -6.28
C ALA A 127 3.98 -1.78 -6.21
N ALA A 128 3.06 -1.81 -7.17
CA ALA A 128 1.88 -0.95 -7.17
C ALA A 128 0.93 -1.27 -6.02
N TYR A 129 0.75 -2.55 -5.71
CA TYR A 129 -0.09 -3.02 -4.62
C TYR A 129 0.39 -2.52 -3.25
N PHE A 130 1.65 -2.80 -2.90
CA PHE A 130 2.22 -2.37 -1.62
C PHE A 130 2.39 -0.86 -1.54
N SER A 131 2.71 -0.20 -2.66
CA SER A 131 2.73 1.26 -2.74
C SER A 131 1.38 1.86 -2.38
N HIS A 132 0.28 1.27 -2.85
CA HIS A 132 -1.05 1.77 -2.50
C HIS A 132 -1.34 1.64 -1.01
N ILE A 133 -1.19 0.44 -0.44
CA ILE A 133 -1.43 0.18 1.00
C ILE A 133 -0.60 1.14 1.85
N TYR A 134 0.69 1.30 1.52
CA TYR A 134 1.57 2.20 2.23
C TYR A 134 1.11 3.66 2.13
N HIS A 135 0.80 4.16 0.93
CA HIS A 135 0.39 5.56 0.78
C HIS A 135 -0.96 5.84 1.46
N HIS A 136 -1.86 4.85 1.54
CA HIS A 136 -3.09 4.96 2.31
C HIS A 136 -2.79 5.16 3.80
N ILE A 137 -1.93 4.32 4.38
CA ILE A 137 -1.55 4.41 5.80
C ILE A 137 -0.73 5.67 6.09
N LEU A 138 0.20 6.01 5.19
CA LEU A 138 0.94 7.25 5.28
C LEU A 138 -0.01 8.45 5.26
N ALA A 139 -1.12 8.37 4.53
CA ALA A 139 -2.09 9.45 4.54
C ALA A 139 -2.71 9.63 5.93
N HIS A 140 -3.08 8.55 6.62
CA HIS A 140 -3.52 8.64 8.02
C HIS A 140 -2.47 9.26 8.93
N ASN A 141 -1.21 8.84 8.80
CA ASN A 141 -0.09 9.40 9.57
C ASN A 141 0.11 10.90 9.30
N VAL A 142 0.00 11.36 8.05
CA VAL A 142 0.08 12.79 7.72
C VAL A 142 -1.14 13.57 8.26
N ILE A 143 -2.32 12.96 8.35
CA ILE A 143 -3.49 13.60 8.97
C ILE A 143 -3.17 13.82 10.44
N GLU A 144 -2.68 12.79 11.10
CA GLU A 144 -2.26 12.84 12.50
C GLU A 144 -1.25 13.97 12.76
N ASP A 145 -0.24 14.10 11.91
CA ASP A 145 0.75 15.17 11.95
C ASP A 145 0.16 16.57 11.77
N VAL A 146 -0.75 16.75 10.82
CA VAL A 146 -1.46 18.02 10.65
C VAL A 146 -2.20 18.37 11.93
N ILE A 147 -2.85 17.39 12.56
CA ILE A 147 -3.61 17.59 13.80
C ILE A 147 -2.69 17.91 14.98
N SER A 148 -1.56 17.21 15.13
CA SER A 148 -0.52 17.54 16.11
C SER A 148 -0.09 19.00 16.01
N ILE A 149 0.14 19.50 14.79
CA ILE A 149 0.53 20.89 14.56
C ILE A 149 -0.62 21.84 14.89
N LEU A 150 -1.83 21.57 14.40
CA LEU A 150 -2.99 22.44 14.64
C LEU A 150 -3.35 22.53 16.13
N LYS A 151 -3.21 21.43 16.88
CA LYS A 151 -3.47 21.38 18.33
C LYS A 151 -2.55 22.32 19.13
N LYS A 152 -1.34 22.61 18.63
CA LYS A 152 -0.44 23.62 19.23
C LYS A 152 -0.99 25.05 19.13
N TYR A 153 -1.87 25.32 18.18
CA TYR A 153 -2.47 26.65 17.94
C TYR A 153 -3.95 26.73 18.32
N ASN A 154 -4.67 25.61 18.32
CA ASN A 154 -6.06 25.51 18.71
C ASN A 154 -6.31 24.21 19.49
N VAL A 155 -6.53 24.34 20.80
CA VAL A 155 -6.73 23.21 21.73
C VAL A 155 -8.00 22.40 21.46
N GLU A 156 -8.95 22.91 20.69
CA GLU A 156 -10.20 22.21 20.36
C GLU A 156 -10.04 21.20 19.21
N VAL A 157 -8.90 21.21 18.52
CA VAL A 157 -8.60 20.26 17.45
C VAL A 157 -8.02 18.98 18.07
N ASP A 158 -8.64 17.84 17.79
CA ASP A 158 -8.18 16.54 18.27
C ASP A 158 -8.19 15.49 17.15
N TYR A 159 -7.37 14.45 17.31
CA TYR A 159 -7.36 13.31 16.39
C TYR A 159 -8.37 12.26 16.87
N PRO A 160 -9.17 11.63 15.99
CA PRO A 160 -9.28 11.87 14.55
C PRO A 160 -10.10 13.13 14.26
N PRO A 161 -9.70 13.92 13.24
CA PRO A 161 -10.40 15.15 12.90
C PRO A 161 -11.67 14.91 12.08
N PHE A 162 -11.86 13.68 11.59
CA PHE A 162 -12.98 13.31 10.74
C PHE A 162 -13.71 12.07 11.30
N LYS A 163 -14.93 11.85 10.79
CA LYS A 163 -15.54 10.52 10.90
C LYS A 163 -14.76 9.56 10.00
N ALA A 164 -14.61 8.30 10.43
CA ALA A 164 -13.85 7.30 9.69
C ALA A 164 -14.15 7.25 8.18
N PRO A 165 -15.42 7.22 7.69
CA PRO A 165 -15.67 7.19 6.25
C PRO A 165 -15.20 8.44 5.48
N ILE A 166 -15.04 9.59 6.12
CA ILE A 166 -14.50 10.79 5.46
C ILE A 166 -12.97 10.67 5.36
N GLU A 167 -12.34 10.19 6.42
CA GLU A 167 -10.90 9.96 6.49
C GLU A 167 -10.47 8.90 5.47
N GLU A 168 -11.12 7.73 5.46
CA GLU A 168 -10.79 6.63 4.54
C GLU A 168 -10.88 7.07 3.06
N ARG A 169 -11.93 7.79 2.68
CA ARG A 169 -12.11 8.29 1.30
C ARG A 169 -11.03 9.29 0.91
N PHE A 170 -10.59 10.11 1.85
CA PHE A 170 -9.52 11.05 1.63
C PHE A 170 -8.16 10.34 1.52
N CYS A 171 -7.88 9.38 2.40
CA CYS A 171 -6.67 8.56 2.37
C CYS A 171 -6.58 7.73 1.07
N GLU A 172 -7.68 7.12 0.65
CA GLU A 172 -7.79 6.42 -0.63
C GLU A 172 -7.54 7.36 -1.81
N TYR A 173 -8.13 8.56 -1.78
CA TYR A 173 -7.88 9.57 -2.81
C TYR A 173 -6.39 9.92 -2.90
N MET A 174 -5.72 10.09 -1.76
CA MET A 174 -4.30 10.41 -1.73
C MET A 174 -3.43 9.24 -2.21
N ALA A 175 -3.78 8.01 -1.86
CA ALA A 175 -3.10 6.80 -2.33
C ALA A 175 -3.21 6.63 -3.86
N PHE A 176 -4.41 6.77 -4.44
CA PHE A 176 -4.60 6.69 -5.90
C PHE A 176 -3.97 7.86 -6.66
N ASN A 177 -3.77 9.02 -6.04
CA ASN A 177 -3.06 10.15 -6.62
C ASN A 177 -1.54 10.12 -6.36
N ALA A 178 -1.03 9.13 -5.63
CA ALA A 178 0.40 8.99 -5.42
C ALA A 178 1.11 8.71 -6.76
N ASN A 179 2.32 9.24 -6.89
CA ASN A 179 3.19 9.00 -8.03
C ASN A 179 3.86 7.62 -7.89
N PRO A 180 4.35 7.02 -8.99
CA PRO A 180 5.11 5.79 -8.89
C PRO A 180 6.30 5.97 -7.96
N PRO A 181 6.70 4.89 -7.27
CA PRO A 181 8.03 4.84 -6.66
C PRO A 181 9.07 4.97 -7.78
N ARG A 182 9.66 6.18 -7.89
CA ARG A 182 10.61 6.53 -8.97
C ARG A 182 11.95 5.80 -8.83
N THR A 183 12.24 5.26 -7.66
CA THR A 183 13.42 4.44 -7.41
C THR A 183 13.01 3.10 -6.83
N LEU A 184 13.78 2.11 -7.25
CA LEU A 184 13.73 0.73 -6.80
C LEU A 184 13.63 0.57 -5.27
N ASN A 185 14.41 1.39 -4.57
CA ASN A 185 14.51 1.39 -3.11
C ASN A 185 13.21 1.79 -2.41
N ARG A 186 12.28 2.46 -3.10
CA ARG A 186 11.04 2.98 -2.48
C ARG A 186 9.91 1.99 -2.41
N ILE A 187 9.84 1.04 -3.35
CA ILE A 187 8.88 -0.08 -3.29
C ILE A 187 9.07 -0.89 -2.00
N LEU A 188 10.29 -0.85 -1.49
CA LEU A 188 10.78 -1.66 -0.40
C LEU A 188 10.60 -0.99 0.95
N GLU A 189 10.69 0.36 0.98
CA GLU A 189 10.24 1.18 2.11
C GLU A 189 8.77 0.87 2.46
N PHE A 190 7.95 0.47 1.47
CA PHE A 190 6.53 0.14 1.68
C PHE A 190 6.27 -1.20 2.36
N ILE A 191 7.30 -2.05 2.48
CA ILE A 191 7.28 -3.38 3.12
C ILE A 191 7.96 -3.32 4.51
N GLY A 192 8.83 -2.32 4.74
CA GLY A 192 9.53 -2.03 5.99
C GLY A 192 10.98 -1.56 5.79
N LYS A 193 11.59 -0.95 6.82
CA LYS A 193 12.98 -0.41 6.84
C LYS A 193 14.09 -1.45 6.61
N GLU A 194 13.87 -2.71 6.95
CA GLU A 194 14.74 -3.85 6.62
C GLU A 194 13.87 -4.92 5.94
N PRO A 195 14.26 -5.59 4.83
CA PRO A 195 15.57 -5.71 4.17
C PRO A 195 15.42 -5.43 2.64
N THR A 196 15.52 -4.15 2.28
CA THR A 196 15.40 -3.63 0.90
C THR A 196 16.28 -4.39 -0.10
N LYS A 197 17.52 -4.68 0.30
CA LYS A 197 18.47 -5.39 -0.55
C LYS A 197 18.05 -6.84 -0.78
N GLU A 198 17.58 -7.53 0.26
CA GLU A 198 17.18 -8.92 0.19
C GLU A 198 15.97 -9.11 -0.72
N MET A 199 14.97 -8.22 -0.68
CA MET A 199 13.83 -8.31 -1.60
C MET A 199 14.26 -8.06 -3.05
N LEU A 200 15.19 -7.12 -3.28
CA LEU A 200 15.76 -6.94 -4.61
C LEU A 200 16.56 -8.14 -5.06
N ASP A 201 17.33 -8.75 -4.18
CA ASP A 201 18.07 -9.96 -4.46
C ASP A 201 17.13 -11.14 -4.72
N ILE A 202 16.04 -11.27 -3.96
CA ILE A 202 14.96 -12.25 -4.19
C ILE A 202 14.36 -12.03 -5.58
N THR A 203 13.97 -10.79 -5.90
CA THR A 203 13.34 -10.42 -7.16
C THR A 203 14.28 -10.68 -8.33
N LYS A 204 15.53 -10.23 -8.24
CA LYS A 204 16.55 -10.46 -9.28
C LYS A 204 16.89 -11.94 -9.43
N SER A 205 16.98 -12.68 -8.33
CA SER A 205 17.31 -14.11 -8.32
C SER A 205 16.17 -14.96 -8.86
N LEU A 206 14.94 -14.71 -8.43
CA LEU A 206 13.76 -15.49 -8.84
C LEU A 206 13.35 -15.20 -10.28
N PHE A 207 13.51 -13.95 -10.73
CA PHE A 207 12.99 -13.49 -12.02
C PHE A 207 14.06 -13.12 -13.06
N GLY A 208 15.35 -13.13 -12.70
CA GLY A 208 16.45 -12.76 -13.60
C GLY A 208 16.42 -11.30 -14.06
N LEU A 209 15.84 -10.40 -13.26
CA LEU A 209 15.65 -8.99 -13.63
C LEU A 209 16.95 -8.17 -13.45
N LYS A 210 17.15 -7.19 -14.34
CA LYS A 210 18.21 -6.18 -14.22
C LYS A 210 17.64 -4.89 -13.61
N ASP A 211 18.49 -4.08 -12.97
CA ASP A 211 18.08 -2.83 -12.30
C ASP A 211 17.18 -1.92 -13.16
N ARG A 212 17.56 -1.72 -14.42
CA ARG A 212 16.81 -0.88 -15.37
C ARG A 212 15.37 -1.36 -15.64
N GLU A 213 15.08 -2.64 -15.40
CA GLU A 213 13.79 -3.26 -15.73
C GLU A 213 12.76 -3.14 -14.62
N LEU A 214 13.25 -2.79 -13.44
CA LEU A 214 12.46 -2.60 -12.25
C LEU A 214 11.89 -1.17 -12.15
N ASN A 215 12.24 -0.28 -13.09
CA ASN A 215 11.61 1.03 -13.21
C ASN A 215 10.16 0.89 -13.72
N ILE A 216 9.25 1.64 -13.09
CA ILE A 216 7.85 1.73 -13.48
C ILE A 216 7.62 3.11 -14.08
N SER A 217 7.22 3.17 -15.36
CA SER A 217 6.83 4.43 -15.98
C SER A 217 5.50 4.94 -15.42
N ASP A 218 5.27 6.25 -15.47
CA ASP A 218 4.02 6.87 -14.98
C ASP A 218 2.77 6.23 -15.63
N GLY A 219 2.81 5.95 -16.94
CA GLY A 219 1.70 5.31 -17.65
C GLY A 219 1.49 3.84 -17.29
N GLU A 220 2.56 3.09 -16.97
CA GLU A 220 2.43 1.73 -16.44
C GLU A 220 1.84 1.75 -15.04
N TYR A 221 2.32 2.63 -14.17
CA TYR A 221 1.83 2.74 -12.80
C TYR A 221 0.35 3.16 -12.75
N GLU A 222 -0.04 4.12 -13.59
CA GLU A 222 -1.43 4.52 -13.75
C GLU A 222 -2.31 3.33 -14.19
N THR A 223 -1.81 2.49 -15.10
CA THR A 223 -2.53 1.28 -15.51
C THR A 223 -2.70 0.30 -14.34
N LEU A 224 -1.65 0.08 -13.56
CA LEU A 224 -1.67 -0.83 -12.41
C LEU A 224 -2.61 -0.34 -11.30
N LYS A 225 -2.69 0.98 -11.07
CA LYS A 225 -3.66 1.60 -10.16
C LYS A 225 -5.11 1.42 -10.63
N ILE A 226 -5.38 1.57 -11.93
CA ILE A 226 -6.74 1.34 -12.46
C ILE A 226 -7.15 -0.12 -12.25
N ILE A 227 -6.24 -1.07 -12.53
CA ILE A 227 -6.50 -2.50 -12.28
C ILE A 227 -6.80 -2.73 -10.79
N LEU A 228 -6.08 -2.06 -9.89
CA LEU A 228 -6.27 -2.17 -8.44
C LEU A 228 -7.63 -1.59 -8.00
N TYR A 229 -7.97 -0.41 -8.53
CA TYR A 229 -9.26 0.25 -8.31
C TYR A 229 -10.45 -0.62 -8.74
N GLU A 230 -10.34 -1.28 -9.89
CA GLU A 230 -11.34 -2.21 -10.40
C GLU A 230 -11.35 -3.53 -9.61
N HIS A 231 -10.18 -4.02 -9.18
CA HIS A 231 -10.05 -5.24 -8.38
C HIS A 231 -10.76 -5.14 -7.03
N TRP A 232 -10.61 -4.01 -6.34
CA TRP A 232 -11.26 -3.74 -5.06
C TRP A 232 -12.65 -3.11 -5.19
N GLU A 233 -13.17 -2.96 -6.42
CA GLU A 233 -14.50 -2.39 -6.69
C GLU A 233 -14.73 -1.02 -6.02
N ARG A 234 -13.69 -0.17 -5.95
CA ARG A 234 -13.75 1.12 -5.24
C ARG A 234 -14.80 2.11 -5.76
N HIS A 235 -15.37 1.86 -6.93
CA HIS A 235 -16.48 2.64 -7.48
C HIS A 235 -17.82 2.41 -6.76
N SER A 236 -18.01 1.26 -6.12
CA SER A 236 -19.24 0.88 -5.40
C SER A 236 -19.07 0.92 -3.87
N ASP A 237 -17.85 1.14 -3.38
CA ASP A 237 -17.52 1.15 -1.96
C ASP A 237 -17.79 2.51 -1.30
N ASN A 238 -18.81 2.58 -0.44
CA ASN A 238 -19.18 3.83 0.23
C ASN A 238 -18.15 4.33 1.27
N ILE A 239 -17.25 3.46 1.74
CA ILE A 239 -16.22 3.79 2.75
C ILE A 239 -14.89 4.11 2.06
N TYR A 240 -14.55 3.37 0.99
CA TYR A 240 -13.25 3.49 0.33
C TYR A 240 -13.31 4.11 -1.08
N SER A 241 -14.44 4.72 -1.45
CA SER A 241 -14.53 5.49 -2.69
C SER A 241 -13.60 6.71 -2.65
N PRO A 242 -12.56 6.81 -3.51
CA PRO A 242 -11.50 7.81 -3.37
C PRO A 242 -12.00 9.23 -3.66
N GLU A 243 -12.30 9.99 -2.61
CA GLU A 243 -12.87 11.34 -2.70
C GLU A 243 -12.32 12.28 -1.61
N VAL A 244 -11.93 13.49 -2.01
CA VAL A 244 -11.79 14.63 -1.09
C VAL A 244 -13.17 15.22 -0.82
N VAL A 245 -13.76 14.87 0.33
CA VAL A 245 -15.01 15.47 0.82
C VAL A 245 -14.73 16.89 1.32
N LYS A 246 -15.73 17.79 1.24
CA LYS A 246 -15.59 19.19 1.66
C LYS A 246 -15.06 19.33 3.11
N ASP A 247 -15.45 18.42 3.99
CA ASP A 247 -15.07 18.44 5.40
C ASP A 247 -13.55 18.22 5.59
N ALA A 248 -12.89 17.52 4.67
CA ALA A 248 -11.44 17.34 4.69
C ALA A 248 -10.65 18.50 4.05
N SER A 249 -11.31 19.57 3.57
CA SER A 249 -10.61 20.64 2.87
C SER A 249 -9.79 21.57 3.77
N PHE A 250 -10.13 21.67 5.06
CA PHE A 250 -9.44 22.58 5.97
C PHE A 250 -8.00 22.17 6.26
N ILE A 251 -7.67 20.87 6.18
CA ILE A 251 -6.30 20.37 6.39
C ILE A 251 -5.40 20.60 5.17
N LEU A 252 -5.98 20.79 3.98
CA LEU A 252 -5.24 20.88 2.71
C LEU A 252 -4.10 21.91 2.66
N PRO A 253 -4.20 23.10 3.29
CA PRO A 253 -3.12 24.08 3.27
C PRO A 253 -1.82 23.58 3.91
N ILE A 254 -1.90 22.82 5.01
CA ILE A 254 -0.74 22.28 5.73
C ILE A 254 -0.35 20.91 5.17
N TRP A 255 -1.37 20.09 4.85
CA TRP A 255 -1.24 18.74 4.31
C TRP A 255 -0.20 18.63 3.20
N ARG A 256 -0.27 19.51 2.19
CA ARG A 256 0.55 19.37 0.97
C ARG A 256 2.05 19.37 1.28
N SER A 257 2.47 20.23 2.20
CA SER A 257 3.86 20.31 2.63
C SER A 257 4.27 19.05 3.36
N LEU A 258 3.48 18.60 4.36
CA LEU A 258 3.78 17.40 5.13
C LEU A 258 3.77 16.14 4.27
N TRP A 259 2.76 15.95 3.42
CA TRP A 259 2.68 14.85 2.47
C TRP A 259 3.88 14.81 1.52
N ALA A 260 4.35 15.97 1.05
CA ALA A 260 5.56 16.04 0.24
C ALA A 260 6.81 15.66 1.05
N THR A 261 6.93 16.16 2.28
CA THR A 261 8.06 15.84 3.17
C THR A 261 8.11 14.35 3.46
N HIS A 262 6.99 13.73 3.84
CA HIS A 262 6.92 12.28 4.08
C HIS A 262 7.25 11.45 2.83
N LYS A 263 6.77 11.92 1.68
CA LYS A 263 7.06 11.24 0.41
C LYS A 263 8.45 11.48 -0.12
N PHE A 264 9.28 12.42 0.37
CA PHE A 264 10.56 12.79 -0.26
C PHE A 264 11.72 13.04 0.71
N SER A 265 11.46 13.13 2.01
CA SER A 265 12.39 13.44 3.10
C SER A 265 12.41 12.32 4.13
N TRP A 266 13.45 12.31 4.98
CA TRP A 266 13.83 11.18 5.81
C TRP A 266 13.52 11.42 7.29
N LYS A 267 13.03 12.62 7.65
CA LYS A 267 12.48 13.04 8.96
C LYS A 267 11.58 14.26 8.75
N THR A 268 10.34 14.21 9.22
CA THR A 268 9.29 15.20 8.94
C THR A 268 8.90 16.00 10.17
N ILE A 269 8.87 15.39 11.35
CA ILE A 269 8.55 16.02 12.64
C ILE A 269 9.52 15.50 13.72
N GLU A 270 9.86 16.33 14.71
CA GLU A 270 10.78 15.96 15.81
C GLU A 270 10.20 14.86 16.73
N GLU A 271 8.88 14.73 16.77
CA GLU A 271 8.13 13.72 17.52
C GLU A 271 6.93 13.24 16.67
N PRO A 272 6.81 11.94 16.36
CA PRO A 272 7.70 10.84 16.76
C PRO A 272 9.10 10.91 16.08
N LYS A 273 10.12 10.37 16.76
CA LYS A 273 11.53 10.37 16.28
C LYS A 273 11.79 9.45 15.08
N ASP A 274 10.87 8.52 14.86
CA ASP A 274 10.89 7.48 13.82
C ASP A 274 9.80 7.80 12.79
N GLU A 275 9.97 7.30 11.56
CA GLU A 275 9.05 7.51 10.45
C GLU A 275 8.17 6.28 10.20
N ILE A 276 7.03 6.43 9.51
CA ILE A 276 6.06 5.33 9.35
C ILE A 276 6.65 4.09 8.68
N TRP A 277 7.57 4.25 7.72
CA TRP A 277 8.26 3.12 7.06
C TRP A 277 9.19 2.33 8.02
N GLU A 278 9.54 2.91 9.17
CA GLU A 278 10.31 2.26 10.25
C GLU A 278 9.41 1.52 11.26
N ARG A 279 8.09 1.64 11.08
CA ARG A 279 7.05 1.12 11.96
C ARG A 279 6.06 0.25 11.20
N ILE A 280 6.49 -0.38 10.11
CA ILE A 280 5.73 -1.41 9.41
C ILE A 280 6.01 -2.77 10.05
N PHE A 281 4.95 -3.45 10.44
CA PHE A 281 4.97 -4.75 11.08
C PHE A 281 4.02 -5.71 10.35
N TRP A 282 4.30 -7.00 10.44
CA TRP A 282 3.45 -8.03 9.84
C TRP A 282 2.75 -8.82 10.94
N ILE A 283 1.46 -9.13 10.74
CA ILE A 283 0.68 -9.96 11.66
C ILE A 283 0.06 -11.13 10.88
N LYS A 284 -0.03 -12.30 11.52
CA LYS A 284 -0.82 -13.43 11.03
C LYS A 284 -2.22 -13.34 11.61
N TYR A 285 -3.23 -13.65 10.80
CA TYR A 285 -4.63 -13.57 11.18
C TYR A 285 -5.37 -14.86 10.83
#